data_AF-A0A5J5W9E2-F1
#
_entry.id   AF-A0A5J5W9E2-F1
#
_cell.length_a   1.000
_cell.length_b   1.000
_cell.length_c   1.000
_cell.angle_alpha   90.00
_cell.angle_beta   90.00
_cell.angle_gamma   90.00
#
_symmetry.space_group_name_H-M   'P 1'
#
loop_
_entity.id
_entity.type
_entity.pdbx_description
1 polymer ?
#
loop_
_entity_poly.entity_id
_entity_poly.type
_entity_poly.pdbx_seq_one_letter_code
_entity_poly.pdbx_strand_id
1 'polypeptide(L)'
;MGGKSTTKACFFCFFLFHCTISTDIFPKQALPTKSGYLTVNPASNSAIFYTFYEAQTPTSPPSQTPLLIWLQGGPGCSSMTGNFFELGPWRVVSSFRQNVEHLSLEPNPGFISLDPLFKHRPVYITGESYAGKYVPAIGYYILKQNNELVDSERVNLRGVAIGDGFSDPETQLATHGVTAYYSGLINDKQRDELEQAQWEAIKLVKMEKWSEASNARTKVMDLWQNMTGLATLYDFTKQKPYQTSLVTKFLNINEVKKALGVSESMVFESCSGVVRAAMHEDMMKSVKYMVEALLGNTRVLLYQGLYDVKIGVVPNEAWVKTMKWNGIREFLMADRMICRVNGEVAGYVQKWENLTNVVVLGGGHILPADQPLNSQAMIEGWVLESGLFGGEVKDA
;
A
#
# COMPACT_ATOMS: atom_id res chain seq x y z
N MET A 1 55.70 -32.76 -54.93
CA MET A 1 54.25 -32.53 -55.15
C MET A 1 53.59 -32.77 -53.80
N GLY A 2 52.78 -31.89 -53.21
CA GLY A 2 52.06 -30.76 -53.76
C GLY A 2 50.62 -30.76 -53.24
N GLY A 3 50.42 -30.80 -51.92
CA GLY A 3 49.11 -30.86 -51.27
C GLY A 3 48.94 -29.69 -50.31
N LYS A 4 48.00 -28.78 -50.60
CA LYS A 4 47.77 -27.56 -49.82
C LYS A 4 46.90 -27.86 -48.60
N SER A 5 47.42 -27.60 -47.40
CA SER A 5 46.58 -27.43 -46.21
C SER A 5 46.07 -25.98 -46.16
N THR A 6 44.76 -25.78 -46.32
CA THR A 6 44.13 -24.47 -46.19
C THR A 6 43.78 -24.18 -44.72
N THR A 7 44.73 -23.60 -43.99
CA THR A 7 44.46 -23.02 -42.67
C THR A 7 43.54 -21.80 -42.84
N LYS A 8 42.28 -21.92 -42.44
CA LYS A 8 41.33 -20.79 -42.44
C LYS A 8 41.76 -19.78 -41.36
N ALA A 9 42.07 -18.55 -41.76
CA ALA A 9 42.31 -17.47 -40.81
C ALA A 9 40.98 -17.10 -40.11
N CYS A 10 40.92 -17.27 -38.80
CA CYS A 10 39.81 -16.73 -38.00
C CYS A 10 40.03 -15.22 -37.83
N PHE A 11 39.26 -14.42 -38.56
CA PHE A 11 39.12 -13.00 -38.27
C PHE A 11 38.36 -12.83 -36.96
N PHE A 12 39.08 -12.55 -35.87
CA PHE A 12 38.48 -11.98 -34.67
C PHE A 12 38.07 -10.54 -34.97
N CYS A 13 36.84 -10.37 -35.46
CA CYS A 13 36.22 -9.08 -35.56
C CYS A 13 35.87 -8.62 -34.14
N PHE A 14 36.73 -7.81 -33.54
CA PHE A 14 36.40 -7.08 -32.32
C PHE A 14 35.29 -6.08 -32.63
N PHE A 15 34.04 -6.54 -32.49
CA PHE A 15 32.93 -5.63 -32.28
C PHE A 15 33.16 -4.92 -30.95
N LEU A 16 33.78 -3.74 -31.03
CA LEU A 16 33.67 -2.70 -30.03
C LEU A 16 32.20 -2.30 -29.94
N PHE A 17 31.41 -3.12 -29.24
CA PHE A 17 30.18 -2.67 -28.63
C PHE A 17 30.54 -1.50 -27.74
N HIS A 18 30.34 -0.30 -28.27
CA HIS A 18 30.14 0.89 -27.47
C HIS A 18 28.82 0.65 -26.73
N CYS A 19 28.92 -0.09 -25.62
CA CYS A 19 27.89 -0.16 -24.63
C CYS A 19 27.86 1.23 -23.98
N THR A 20 27.16 2.16 -24.64
CA THR A 20 26.66 3.37 -24.01
C THR A 20 25.71 2.89 -22.91
N ILE A 21 26.28 2.66 -21.72
CA ILE A 21 25.51 2.51 -20.49
C ILE A 21 24.65 3.76 -20.44
N SER A 22 23.34 3.60 -20.62
CA SER A 22 22.42 4.74 -20.52
C SER A 22 22.62 5.32 -19.12
N THR A 23 23.10 6.56 -19.08
CA THR A 23 23.27 7.36 -17.87
C THR A 23 21.95 7.99 -17.42
N ASP A 24 20.84 7.64 -18.06
CA ASP A 24 19.52 8.17 -17.75
C ASP A 24 19.08 7.62 -16.39
N ILE A 25 19.17 8.48 -15.37
CA ILE A 25 18.68 8.20 -14.00
C ILE A 25 17.19 7.82 -13.97
N PHE A 26 16.47 8.15 -15.04
CA PHE A 26 15.09 7.79 -15.29
C PHE A 26 14.97 7.13 -16.69
N PRO A 27 15.11 5.80 -16.82
CA PRO A 27 15.04 5.12 -18.11
C PRO A 27 13.64 5.24 -18.72
N LYS A 28 13.54 5.24 -20.05
CA LYS A 28 12.28 5.44 -20.78
C LYS A 28 11.19 4.43 -20.41
N GLN A 29 11.58 3.20 -20.09
CA GLN A 29 10.69 2.10 -19.67
C GLN A 29 10.10 2.30 -18.27
N ALA A 30 10.65 3.22 -17.47
CA ALA A 30 10.13 3.59 -16.16
C ALA A 30 9.15 4.77 -16.21
N LEU A 31 9.03 5.45 -17.35
CA LEU A 31 8.15 6.61 -17.48
C LEU A 31 6.69 6.17 -17.26
N PRO A 32 5.92 6.92 -16.46
CA PRO A 32 4.49 6.68 -16.36
C PRO A 32 3.85 6.95 -17.73
N THR A 33 2.85 6.16 -18.10
CA THR A 33 2.11 6.35 -19.35
C THR A 33 1.51 7.75 -19.42
N LYS A 34 1.07 8.30 -18.27
CA LYS A 34 0.73 9.71 -18.09
C LYS A 34 1.14 10.20 -16.71
N SER A 35 1.56 11.46 -16.62
CA SER A 35 1.66 12.18 -15.34
C SER A 35 1.18 13.60 -15.53
N GLY A 36 0.86 14.28 -14.42
CA GLY A 36 0.40 15.66 -14.44
C GLY A 36 -0.45 16.00 -13.22
N TYR A 37 -1.31 17.01 -13.37
CA TYR A 37 -2.12 17.55 -12.28
C TYR A 37 -3.62 17.43 -12.59
N LEU A 38 -4.38 16.94 -11.61
CA LEU A 38 -5.85 16.96 -11.62
C LEU A 38 -6.32 18.14 -10.77
N THR A 39 -7.00 19.11 -11.38
CA THR A 39 -7.58 20.25 -10.65
C THR A 39 -8.66 19.77 -9.69
N VAL A 40 -8.50 20.09 -8.40
CA VAL A 40 -9.46 19.77 -7.33
C VAL A 40 -10.43 20.93 -7.11
N ASN A 41 -9.92 22.16 -7.06
CA ASN A 41 -10.75 23.36 -6.96
C ASN A 41 -10.18 24.48 -7.85
N PRO A 42 -10.85 24.83 -8.96
CA PRO A 42 -10.42 25.91 -9.85
C PRO A 42 -10.34 27.28 -9.16
N ALA A 43 -11.18 27.55 -8.15
CA ALA A 43 -11.21 28.87 -7.49
C ALA A 43 -9.98 29.12 -6.59
N SER A 44 -9.35 28.06 -6.08
CA SER A 44 -8.09 28.13 -5.32
C SER A 44 -6.87 27.65 -6.11
N ASN A 45 -7.04 27.29 -7.39
CA ASN A 45 -6.05 26.59 -8.21
C ASN A 45 -5.45 25.33 -7.55
N SER A 46 -6.17 24.69 -6.62
CA SER A 46 -5.65 23.48 -5.97
C SER A 46 -5.73 22.29 -6.93
N ALA A 47 -4.67 21.47 -6.93
CA ALA A 47 -4.57 20.31 -7.78
C ALA A 47 -3.79 19.18 -7.10
N ILE A 48 -4.08 17.94 -7.50
CA ILE A 48 -3.37 16.73 -7.07
C ILE A 48 -2.47 16.28 -8.22
N PHE A 49 -1.17 16.11 -7.93
CA PHE A 49 -0.26 15.46 -8.87
C PHE A 49 -0.53 13.96 -8.93
N TYR A 50 -0.47 13.37 -10.13
CA TYR A 50 -0.59 11.93 -10.33
C TYR A 50 0.50 11.40 -11.25
N THR A 51 0.92 10.17 -11.00
CA THR A 51 1.50 9.27 -12.01
C THR A 51 0.50 8.18 -12.30
N PHE A 52 0.27 7.91 -13.58
CA PHE A 52 -0.57 6.84 -14.05
C PHE A 52 0.25 5.90 -14.93
N TYR A 53 0.37 4.67 -14.46
CA TYR A 53 0.86 3.56 -15.23
C TYR A 53 -0.35 2.89 -15.84
N GLU A 54 -0.57 3.17 -17.12
CA GLU A 54 -1.28 2.21 -17.92
C GLU A 54 -0.44 0.94 -17.88
N ALA A 55 -1.14 -0.17 -17.82
CA ALA A 55 -0.50 -1.45 -17.73
C ALA A 55 -0.03 -1.83 -19.20
N GLN A 56 0.60 -2.99 -19.46
CA GLN A 56 1.30 -3.29 -20.75
C GLN A 56 0.95 -4.65 -21.46
N THR A 57 0.10 -5.55 -20.93
CA THR A 57 -0.19 -6.93 -21.47
C THR A 57 -1.65 -7.42 -21.20
N PRO A 58 -2.69 -6.79 -21.78
CA PRO A 58 -4.08 -6.99 -21.34
C PRO A 58 -4.65 -8.39 -21.64
N THR A 59 -5.22 -9.01 -20.60
CA THR A 59 -6.07 -10.21 -20.72
C THR A 59 -7.53 -9.90 -21.07
N SER A 60 -7.94 -8.63 -20.97
CA SER A 60 -9.31 -8.16 -21.24
C SER A 60 -9.30 -6.89 -22.11
N PRO A 61 -10.39 -6.60 -22.86
CA PRO A 61 -10.53 -5.34 -23.57
C PRO A 61 -10.39 -4.14 -22.61
N PRO A 62 -9.83 -3.01 -23.07
CA PRO A 62 -9.46 -1.92 -22.18
C PRO A 62 -10.56 -1.27 -21.32
N SER A 63 -11.80 -1.32 -21.78
CA SER A 63 -12.97 -0.86 -21.02
C SER A 63 -13.36 -1.79 -19.87
N GLN A 64 -12.85 -3.03 -19.86
CA GLN A 64 -13.04 -4.05 -18.82
C GLN A 64 -11.81 -4.19 -17.92
N THR A 65 -10.62 -3.79 -18.40
CA THR A 65 -9.40 -3.72 -17.60
C THR A 65 -9.63 -2.94 -16.30
N PRO A 66 -9.35 -3.50 -15.11
CA PRO A 66 -9.49 -2.75 -13.86
C PRO A 66 -8.61 -1.50 -13.78
N LEU A 67 -9.04 -0.53 -12.99
CA LEU A 67 -8.28 0.64 -12.58
C LEU A 67 -8.13 0.62 -11.06
N LEU A 68 -6.88 0.54 -10.58
CA LEU A 68 -6.54 0.61 -9.17
C LEU A 68 -6.01 2.03 -8.87
N ILE A 69 -6.60 2.69 -7.88
CA ILE A 69 -6.14 3.98 -7.37
C ILE A 69 -5.42 3.74 -6.05
N TRP A 70 -4.11 4.01 -5.97
CA TRP A 70 -3.31 3.83 -4.76
C TRP A 70 -3.16 5.10 -3.93
N LEU A 71 -3.48 5.00 -2.63
CA LEU A 71 -3.37 6.06 -1.65
C LEU A 71 -2.42 5.65 -0.52
N GLN A 72 -1.30 6.35 -0.40
CA GLN A 72 -0.45 6.24 0.80
C GLN A 72 -1.07 7.06 1.95
N GLY A 73 -0.73 6.70 3.20
CA GLY A 73 -1.35 7.24 4.41
C GLY A 73 -0.67 8.48 4.99
N GLY A 74 -0.12 8.36 6.20
CA GLY A 74 0.44 9.46 6.98
C GLY A 74 -0.42 9.86 8.19
N PRO A 75 -1.29 10.88 8.11
CA PRO A 75 -1.78 11.56 6.90
C PRO A 75 -0.77 12.52 6.25
N GLY A 76 -1.01 12.83 4.98
CA GLY A 76 -0.20 13.77 4.21
C GLY A 76 1.09 13.20 3.63
N CYS A 77 1.26 11.87 3.61
CA CYS A 77 2.36 11.20 2.93
C CYS A 77 2.05 10.97 1.45
N SER A 78 3.06 11.06 0.59
CA SER A 78 2.90 10.97 -0.86
C SER A 78 2.77 9.52 -1.36
N SER A 79 1.78 9.25 -2.22
CA SER A 79 1.69 7.98 -2.98
C SER A 79 2.91 7.73 -3.88
N MET A 80 3.79 8.70 -4.07
CA MET A 80 5.07 8.49 -4.77
C MET A 80 6.03 7.57 -4.00
N THR A 81 5.89 7.44 -2.67
CA THR A 81 6.57 6.38 -1.90
C THR A 81 6.04 5.00 -2.34
N GLY A 82 4.71 4.86 -2.41
CA GLY A 82 4.02 3.70 -3.01
C GLY A 82 4.56 3.32 -4.39
N ASN A 83 4.71 4.34 -5.24
CA ASN A 83 5.19 4.15 -6.59
C ASN A 83 6.66 3.68 -6.65
N PHE A 84 7.56 4.32 -5.90
CA PHE A 84 9.01 4.15 -6.09
C PHE A 84 9.72 3.33 -4.99
N PHE A 85 8.99 2.81 -4.01
CA PHE A 85 9.52 1.94 -2.95
C PHE A 85 8.73 0.63 -2.80
N GLU A 86 7.44 0.60 -3.17
CA GLU A 86 6.50 -0.43 -2.74
C GLU A 86 5.96 -1.24 -3.94
N LEU A 87 5.01 -0.70 -4.70
CA LEU A 87 4.22 -1.45 -5.68
C LEU A 87 4.24 -0.91 -7.11
N GLY A 88 4.74 0.31 -7.32
CA GLY A 88 4.89 0.83 -8.69
C GLY A 88 5.91 0.01 -9.49
N PRO A 89 5.91 0.14 -10.83
CA PRO A 89 6.65 -0.76 -11.72
C PRO A 89 8.18 -0.69 -11.59
N TRP A 90 8.71 0.33 -10.92
CA TRP A 90 10.15 0.55 -10.74
C TRP A 90 10.45 1.06 -9.33
N ARG A 91 11.51 0.54 -8.71
CA ARG A 91 11.94 0.91 -7.35
C ARG A 91 13.24 1.71 -7.40
N VAL A 92 13.38 2.68 -6.48
CA VAL A 92 14.63 3.42 -6.27
C VAL A 92 15.57 2.61 -5.40
N VAL A 93 16.76 2.35 -5.92
CA VAL A 93 17.86 1.70 -5.19
C VAL A 93 19.10 2.59 -5.12
N SER A 94 19.87 2.42 -4.05
CA SER A 94 21.15 3.11 -3.81
C SER A 94 22.32 2.14 -3.98
N SER A 95 23.35 2.55 -4.72
CA SER A 95 24.63 1.85 -4.78
C SER A 95 25.79 2.80 -4.44
N PHE A 96 26.84 2.28 -3.83
CA PHE A 96 28.05 3.07 -3.53
C PHE A 96 29.16 2.73 -4.52
N ARG A 97 29.69 3.75 -5.20
CA ARG A 97 30.90 3.64 -6.04
C ARG A 97 31.88 4.71 -5.60
N GLN A 98 33.12 4.31 -5.28
CA GLN A 98 34.17 5.23 -4.80
C GLN A 98 33.71 6.15 -3.63
N ASN A 99 32.92 5.59 -2.70
CA ASN A 99 32.29 6.29 -1.56
C ASN A 99 31.25 7.37 -1.94
N VAL A 100 30.81 7.45 -3.19
CA VAL A 100 29.69 8.28 -3.64
C VAL A 100 28.42 7.43 -3.72
N GLU A 101 27.32 7.94 -3.17
CA GLU A 101 25.98 7.35 -3.27
C GLU A 101 25.38 7.66 -4.65
N HIS A 102 25.04 6.63 -5.42
CA HIS A 102 24.35 6.73 -6.71
C HIS A 102 22.97 6.11 -6.59
N LEU A 103 21.94 6.87 -7.00
CA LEU A 103 20.55 6.40 -7.08
C LEU A 103 20.20 5.98 -8.50
N SER A 104 19.44 4.89 -8.64
CA SER A 104 18.94 4.37 -9.92
C SER A 104 17.59 3.69 -9.75
N LEU A 105 16.86 3.51 -10.86
CA LEU A 105 15.64 2.70 -10.90
C LEU A 105 15.94 1.26 -11.35
N GLU A 106 15.33 0.29 -10.67
CA GLU A 106 15.27 -1.12 -11.10
C GLU A 106 13.81 -1.57 -11.28
N PRO A 107 13.51 -2.56 -12.14
CA PRO A 107 12.15 -3.09 -12.29
C PRO A 107 11.66 -3.70 -10.97
N ASN A 108 10.43 -3.39 -10.58
CA ASN A 108 9.78 -4.05 -9.45
C ASN A 108 9.35 -5.47 -9.89
N PRO A 109 9.82 -6.55 -9.25
CA PRO A 109 9.47 -7.92 -9.64
C PRO A 109 7.98 -8.24 -9.47
N GLY A 110 7.21 -7.40 -8.74
CA GLY A 110 5.78 -7.56 -8.48
C GLY A 110 4.83 -6.83 -9.44
N PHE A 111 5.24 -6.46 -10.66
CA PHE A 111 4.41 -5.68 -11.58
C PHE A 111 4.20 -6.35 -12.95
N ILE A 112 3.00 -6.87 -13.20
CA ILE A 112 2.48 -7.32 -14.50
C ILE A 112 1.37 -6.34 -14.96
N SER A 113 0.86 -6.51 -16.19
CA SER A 113 0.56 -5.37 -17.04
C SER A 113 -0.70 -5.62 -17.96
N LEU A 114 -1.49 -4.60 -18.39
CA LEU A 114 -2.80 -4.59 -19.12
C LEU A 114 -2.90 -3.43 -20.21
N ASP A 115 -4.01 -2.73 -20.57
CA ASP A 115 -4.03 -1.49 -21.48
C ASP A 115 -5.41 -0.66 -21.51
N PRO A 116 -5.78 0.33 -22.40
CA PRO A 116 -6.36 1.65 -22.01
C PRO A 116 -7.81 2.03 -22.48
N LEU A 117 -8.75 2.41 -21.58
CA LEU A 117 -9.90 3.34 -21.84
C LEU A 117 -10.78 3.57 -20.59
N PHE A 118 -10.83 4.77 -20.03
CA PHE A 118 -11.28 4.98 -18.63
C PHE A 118 -12.78 4.99 -18.33
N LYS A 119 -13.66 5.34 -19.27
CA LYS A 119 -15.04 5.77 -18.91
C LYS A 119 -15.97 4.69 -18.35
N HIS A 120 -15.62 3.41 -18.44
CA HIS A 120 -16.44 2.30 -17.92
C HIS A 120 -15.66 1.24 -17.11
N ARG A 121 -14.36 1.46 -16.87
CA ARG A 121 -13.48 0.47 -16.20
C ARG A 121 -13.96 0.16 -14.78
N PRO A 122 -13.87 -1.11 -14.32
CA PRO A 122 -13.94 -1.44 -12.91
C PRO A 122 -12.97 -0.59 -12.10
N VAL A 123 -13.47 0.19 -11.13
CA VAL A 123 -12.64 1.03 -10.26
C VAL A 123 -12.47 0.34 -8.90
N TYR A 124 -11.23 0.27 -8.44
CA TYR A 124 -10.85 -0.17 -7.12
C TYR A 124 -10.08 0.94 -6.41
N ILE A 125 -10.53 1.31 -5.20
CA ILE A 125 -9.82 2.30 -4.36
C ILE A 125 -8.96 1.52 -3.37
N THR A 126 -7.64 1.72 -3.41
CA THR A 126 -6.68 0.94 -2.64
C THR A 126 -5.72 1.85 -1.88
N GLY A 127 -5.14 1.35 -0.80
CA GLY A 127 -4.18 2.13 -0.02
C GLY A 127 -3.85 1.49 1.31
N GLU A 128 -2.87 2.04 2.01
CA GLU A 128 -2.39 1.52 3.28
C GLU A 128 -2.34 2.56 4.43
N SER A 129 -2.15 2.07 5.66
CA SER A 129 -1.90 2.91 6.83
C SER A 129 -3.08 3.86 7.12
N TYR A 130 -2.84 5.17 7.15
CA TYR A 130 -3.91 6.18 7.28
C TYR A 130 -4.90 6.16 6.11
N ALA A 131 -4.56 5.56 4.96
CA ALA A 131 -5.54 5.36 3.89
C ALA A 131 -6.67 4.39 4.29
N GLY A 132 -6.54 3.66 5.41
CA GLY A 132 -7.68 3.05 6.11
C GLY A 132 -8.82 4.02 6.47
N LYS A 133 -8.58 5.34 6.44
CA LYS A 133 -9.62 6.39 6.43
C LYS A 133 -10.00 6.86 5.03
N TYR A 134 -9.00 7.18 4.20
CA TYR A 134 -9.24 7.72 2.85
C TYR A 134 -10.03 6.76 1.95
N VAL A 135 -9.61 5.50 1.89
CA VAL A 135 -10.18 4.46 1.04
C VAL A 135 -11.67 4.24 1.31
N PRO A 136 -12.12 3.98 2.57
CA PRO A 136 -13.55 3.81 2.81
C PRO A 136 -14.32 5.12 2.72
N ALA A 137 -13.73 6.29 3.03
CA ALA A 137 -14.40 7.58 2.84
C ALA A 137 -14.69 7.87 1.36
N ILE A 138 -13.73 7.62 0.48
CA ILE A 138 -13.90 7.79 -0.98
C ILE A 138 -14.91 6.77 -1.52
N GLY A 139 -14.80 5.50 -1.13
CA GLY A 139 -15.76 4.47 -1.54
C GLY A 139 -17.20 4.80 -1.10
N TYR A 140 -17.38 5.18 0.17
CA TYR A 140 -18.68 5.57 0.73
C TYR A 140 -19.26 6.82 0.07
N TYR A 141 -18.42 7.82 -0.23
CA TYR A 141 -18.83 8.99 -1.00
C TYR A 141 -19.29 8.61 -2.42
N ILE A 142 -18.54 7.77 -3.13
CA ILE A 142 -18.92 7.26 -4.46
C ILE A 142 -20.27 6.54 -4.41
N LEU A 143 -20.50 5.65 -3.44
CA LEU A 143 -21.78 4.96 -3.28
C LEU A 143 -22.94 5.96 -3.06
N LYS A 144 -22.74 6.99 -2.23
CA LYS A 144 -23.75 8.04 -2.04
C LYS A 144 -24.06 8.81 -3.31
N GLN A 145 -23.03 9.28 -4.03
CA GLN A 145 -23.23 10.03 -5.27
C GLN A 145 -23.87 9.16 -6.36
N ASN A 146 -23.45 7.90 -6.50
CA ASN A 146 -24.04 6.98 -7.47
C ASN A 146 -25.56 6.79 -7.28
N ASN A 147 -26.06 6.83 -6.05
CA ASN A 147 -27.50 6.72 -5.78
C ASN A 147 -28.32 7.92 -6.29
N GLU A 148 -27.70 9.09 -6.45
CA GLU A 148 -28.33 10.31 -6.97
C GLU A 148 -28.11 10.48 -8.49
N LEU A 149 -27.13 9.78 -9.08
CA LEU A 149 -26.77 9.83 -10.50
C LEU A 149 -27.50 8.78 -11.34
N VAL A 150 -27.73 9.12 -12.62
CA VAL A 150 -28.18 8.17 -13.65
C VAL A 150 -27.05 7.20 -14.05
N ASP A 151 -27.39 5.99 -14.50
CA ASP A 151 -26.41 4.91 -14.73
C ASP A 151 -25.21 5.29 -15.63
N SER A 152 -25.41 6.17 -16.62
CA SER A 152 -24.34 6.64 -17.51
C SER A 152 -23.32 7.57 -16.86
N GLU A 153 -23.62 8.10 -15.67
CA GLU A 153 -22.78 9.05 -14.93
C GLU A 153 -22.16 8.43 -13.65
N ARG A 154 -22.59 7.21 -13.29
CA ARG A 154 -22.09 6.48 -12.10
C ARG A 154 -20.63 6.04 -12.26
N VAL A 155 -19.89 6.07 -11.15
CA VAL A 155 -18.56 5.46 -11.05
C VAL A 155 -18.72 3.97 -10.80
N ASN A 156 -18.11 3.14 -11.66
CA ASN A 156 -18.14 1.67 -11.59
C ASN A 156 -17.23 1.11 -10.46
N LEU A 157 -17.51 1.47 -9.20
CA LEU A 157 -16.79 1.00 -8.02
C LEU A 157 -17.03 -0.51 -7.79
N ARG A 158 -15.98 -1.32 -7.96
CA ARG A 158 -16.04 -2.79 -7.78
C ARG A 158 -15.43 -3.29 -6.48
N GLY A 159 -14.65 -2.46 -5.80
CA GLY A 159 -14.27 -2.75 -4.44
C GLY A 159 -13.30 -1.73 -3.85
N VAL A 160 -12.94 -1.98 -2.59
CA VAL A 160 -11.88 -1.26 -1.89
C VAL A 160 -10.89 -2.23 -1.26
N ALA A 161 -9.61 -1.85 -1.20
CA ALA A 161 -8.57 -2.63 -0.53
C ALA A 161 -7.80 -1.77 0.48
N ILE A 162 -7.63 -2.27 1.70
CA ILE A 162 -7.02 -1.54 2.82
C ILE A 162 -5.89 -2.40 3.40
N GLY A 163 -4.65 -1.95 3.20
CA GLY A 163 -3.45 -2.53 3.80
C GLY A 163 -3.17 -1.95 5.18
N ASP A 164 -2.96 -2.79 6.18
CA ASP A 164 -2.45 -2.42 7.52
C ASP A 164 -3.08 -1.12 8.05
N GLY A 165 -4.41 -1.05 7.93
CA GLY A 165 -5.15 0.22 7.88
C GLY A 165 -5.63 0.72 9.25
N PHE A 166 -5.59 2.03 9.45
CA PHE A 166 -6.09 2.67 10.68
C PHE A 166 -7.53 3.18 10.51
N SER A 167 -8.50 2.28 10.67
CA SER A 167 -9.93 2.48 10.37
C SER A 167 -10.80 2.71 11.60
N ASP A 168 -10.46 2.10 12.74
CA ASP A 168 -11.26 2.16 13.98
C ASP A 168 -10.35 2.40 15.21
N PRO A 169 -9.95 3.68 15.44
CA PRO A 169 -8.86 4.02 16.35
C PRO A 169 -9.03 3.53 17.79
N GLU A 170 -10.25 3.52 18.34
CA GLU A 170 -10.50 3.06 19.71
C GLU A 170 -10.12 1.58 19.87
N THR A 171 -10.70 0.72 19.02
CA THR A 171 -10.54 -0.73 19.12
C THR A 171 -9.15 -1.18 18.72
N GLN A 172 -8.53 -0.54 17.73
CA GLN A 172 -7.15 -0.83 17.34
C GLN A 172 -6.15 -0.46 18.44
N LEU A 173 -6.31 0.71 19.08
CA LEU A 173 -5.42 1.18 20.15
C LEU A 173 -5.49 0.29 21.40
N ALA A 174 -6.65 -0.29 21.70
CA ALA A 174 -6.86 -1.20 22.83
C ALA A 174 -6.11 -2.55 22.72
N THR A 175 -5.41 -2.81 21.60
CA THR A 175 -4.66 -4.06 21.39
C THR A 175 -3.16 -3.95 21.59
N HIS A 176 -2.59 -2.74 21.64
CA HIS A 176 -1.13 -2.57 21.54
C HIS A 176 -0.37 -3.20 22.71
N GLY A 177 -0.96 -3.24 23.91
CA GLY A 177 -0.37 -3.87 25.10
C GLY A 177 -0.25 -5.39 24.93
N VAL A 178 -1.39 -6.04 24.66
CA VAL A 178 -1.44 -7.49 24.43
C VAL A 178 -0.63 -7.92 23.20
N THR A 179 -0.62 -7.13 22.12
CA THR A 179 0.23 -7.40 20.94
C THR A 179 1.71 -7.40 21.33
N ALA A 180 2.19 -6.35 22.00
CA ALA A 180 3.57 -6.26 22.44
C ALA A 180 3.98 -7.42 23.38
N TYR A 181 3.08 -7.79 24.30
CA TYR A 181 3.29 -8.87 25.26
C TYR A 181 3.36 -10.25 24.59
N TYR A 182 2.35 -10.62 23.79
CA TYR A 182 2.29 -11.94 23.15
C TYR A 182 3.26 -12.09 21.96
N SER A 183 3.76 -10.99 21.39
CA SER A 183 4.94 -11.00 20.50
C SER A 183 6.26 -11.18 21.25
N GLY A 184 6.26 -11.25 22.59
CA GLY A 184 7.46 -11.44 23.41
C GLY A 184 8.37 -10.20 23.51
N LEU A 185 7.87 -9.02 23.11
CA LEU A 185 8.65 -7.78 23.04
C LEU A 185 8.75 -7.06 24.39
N ILE A 186 7.79 -7.30 25.30
CA ILE A 186 7.72 -6.71 26.64
C ILE A 186 7.20 -7.72 27.67
N ASN A 187 7.47 -7.49 28.95
CA ASN A 187 6.94 -8.30 30.06
C ASN A 187 5.60 -7.78 30.61
N ASP A 188 4.99 -8.50 31.56
CA ASP A 188 3.69 -8.14 32.18
C ASP A 188 3.67 -6.72 32.75
N LYS A 189 4.73 -6.30 33.47
CA LYS A 189 4.80 -4.94 34.05
C LYS A 189 4.77 -3.87 32.97
N GLN A 190 5.53 -4.06 31.89
CA GLN A 190 5.55 -3.15 30.75
C GLN A 190 4.23 -3.15 29.98
N ARG A 191 3.54 -4.32 29.88
CA ARG A 191 2.20 -4.39 29.30
C ARG A 191 1.24 -3.50 30.09
N ASP A 192 1.19 -3.65 31.40
CA ASP A 192 0.28 -2.91 32.27
C ASP A 192 0.53 -1.38 32.18
N GLU A 193 1.80 -0.96 32.13
CA GLU A 193 2.19 0.44 31.88
C GLU A 193 1.74 0.95 30.50
N LEU A 194 1.88 0.14 29.46
CA LEU A 194 1.53 0.50 28.09
C LEU A 194 0.00 0.52 27.87
N GLU A 195 -0.74 -0.39 28.50
CA GLU A 195 -2.21 -0.40 28.52
C GLU A 195 -2.78 0.79 29.30
N GLN A 196 -2.16 1.20 30.41
CA GLN A 196 -2.56 2.41 31.13
C GLN A 196 -2.49 3.66 30.22
N ALA A 197 -1.45 3.77 29.39
CA ALA A 197 -1.32 4.84 28.41
C ALA A 197 -2.40 4.77 27.29
N GLN A 198 -2.73 3.56 26.82
CA GLN A 198 -3.83 3.34 25.86
C GLN A 198 -5.18 3.77 26.43
N TRP A 199 -5.47 3.42 27.69
CA TRP A 199 -6.74 3.72 28.33
C TRP A 199 -7.02 5.22 28.46
N GLU A 200 -6.01 6.05 28.73
CA GLU A 200 -6.18 7.51 28.75
C GLU A 200 -6.49 8.05 27.33
N ALA A 201 -5.82 7.54 26.30
CA ALA A 201 -6.11 7.91 24.92
C ALA A 201 -7.52 7.47 24.48
N ILE A 202 -7.94 6.24 24.81
CA ILE A 202 -9.28 5.69 24.56
C ILE A 202 -10.36 6.49 25.30
N LYS A 203 -10.10 6.90 26.54
CA LYS A 203 -10.99 7.77 27.32
C LYS A 203 -11.17 9.13 26.65
N LEU A 204 -10.10 9.73 26.11
CA LEU A 204 -10.18 10.98 25.35
C LEU A 204 -10.98 10.82 24.05
N VAL A 205 -10.88 9.67 23.37
CA VAL A 205 -11.77 9.32 22.24
C VAL A 205 -13.23 9.30 22.65
N LYS A 206 -13.57 8.64 23.76
CA LYS A 206 -14.95 8.57 24.29
C LYS A 206 -15.51 9.91 24.77
N MET A 207 -14.63 10.86 25.05
CA MET A 207 -14.98 12.25 25.40
C MET A 207 -14.99 13.18 24.16
N GLU A 208 -14.81 12.64 22.95
CA GLU A 208 -14.68 13.38 21.68
C GLU A 208 -13.56 14.46 21.69
N LYS A 209 -12.56 14.29 22.56
CA LYS A 209 -11.40 15.17 22.68
C LYS A 209 -10.33 14.78 21.66
N TRP A 210 -10.65 15.00 20.39
CA TRP A 210 -9.92 14.42 19.25
C TRP A 210 -8.44 14.82 19.18
N SER A 211 -8.12 16.08 19.45
CA SER A 211 -6.75 16.58 19.44
C SER A 211 -5.93 15.98 20.59
N GLU A 212 -6.47 15.97 21.80
CA GLU A 212 -5.85 15.38 22.97
C GLU A 212 -5.70 13.86 22.85
N ALA A 213 -6.70 13.16 22.31
CA ALA A 213 -6.63 11.72 22.03
C ALA A 213 -5.51 11.40 21.03
N SER A 214 -5.34 12.22 20.00
CA SER A 214 -4.27 12.05 19.00
C SER A 214 -2.89 12.29 19.60
N ASN A 215 -2.75 13.29 20.48
CA ASN A 215 -1.54 13.52 21.26
C ASN A 215 -1.25 12.38 22.25
N ALA A 216 -2.27 11.84 22.90
CA ALA A 216 -2.14 10.69 23.81
C ALA A 216 -1.73 9.42 23.06
N ARG A 217 -2.30 9.15 21.87
CA ARG A 217 -1.85 8.05 21.00
C ARG A 217 -0.38 8.19 20.61
N THR A 218 0.10 9.39 20.29
CA THR A 218 1.54 9.59 20.00
C THR A 218 2.41 9.13 21.18
N LYS A 219 2.05 9.51 22.42
CA LYS A 219 2.74 9.04 23.63
C LYS A 219 2.72 7.51 23.80
N VAL A 220 1.62 6.83 23.42
CA VAL A 220 1.56 5.36 23.42
C VAL A 220 2.57 4.76 22.45
N MET A 221 2.67 5.31 21.23
CA MET A 221 3.64 4.86 20.22
C MET A 221 5.09 5.09 20.69
N ASP A 222 5.38 6.27 21.23
CA ASP A 222 6.71 6.63 21.74
C ASP A 222 7.10 5.72 22.92
N LEU A 223 6.18 5.48 23.86
CA LEU A 223 6.40 4.59 25.01
C LEU A 223 6.70 3.16 24.54
N TRP A 224 5.91 2.64 23.60
CA TRP A 224 6.09 1.29 23.07
C TRP A 224 7.43 1.13 22.34
N GLN A 225 7.79 2.09 21.49
CA GLN A 225 9.07 2.01 20.77
C GLN A 225 10.26 2.11 21.74
N ASN A 226 10.17 2.96 22.77
CA ASN A 226 11.20 3.07 23.81
C ASN A 226 11.31 1.81 24.68
N MET A 227 10.19 1.17 25.03
CA MET A 227 10.18 -0.08 25.83
C MET A 227 10.82 -1.27 25.10
N THR A 228 10.70 -1.31 23.77
CA THR A 228 11.10 -2.46 22.95
C THR A 228 12.44 -2.26 22.24
N GLY A 229 12.87 -1.03 22.04
CA GLY A 229 14.08 -0.71 21.26
C GLY A 229 13.97 -1.04 19.77
N LEU A 230 12.77 -1.34 19.27
CA LEU A 230 12.55 -1.68 17.86
C LEU A 230 12.97 -0.54 16.94
N ALA A 231 13.64 -0.87 15.82
CA ALA A 231 14.01 0.11 14.81
C ALA A 231 12.76 0.77 14.17
N THR A 232 11.64 0.06 14.13
CA THR A 232 10.32 0.60 13.77
C THR A 232 9.20 -0.28 14.34
N LEU A 233 8.06 0.32 14.69
CA LEU A 233 6.83 -0.42 15.03
C LEU A 233 6.14 -1.01 13.79
N TYR A 234 6.62 -0.72 12.58
CA TYR A 234 6.07 -1.23 11.31
C TYR A 234 6.46 -2.66 10.99
N ASP A 235 7.54 -3.17 11.58
CA ASP A 235 7.98 -4.56 11.41
C ASP A 235 8.93 -4.90 12.57
N PHE A 236 8.49 -5.79 13.46
CA PHE A 236 9.27 -6.16 14.65
C PHE A 236 10.55 -6.97 14.34
N THR A 237 10.72 -7.46 13.11
CA THR A 237 11.92 -8.19 12.68
C THR A 237 13.02 -7.26 12.17
N LYS A 238 12.68 -6.03 11.74
CA LYS A 238 13.64 -5.09 11.14
C LYS A 238 14.62 -4.56 12.17
N GLN A 239 15.91 -4.71 11.87
CA GLN A 239 17.02 -4.15 12.64
C GLN A 239 17.35 -2.69 12.26
N LYS A 240 16.72 -2.15 11.20
CA LYS A 240 16.88 -0.77 10.71
C LYS A 240 15.54 -0.27 10.15
N PRO A 241 15.23 1.04 10.22
CA PRO A 241 14.03 1.60 9.58
C PRO A 241 14.02 1.40 8.06
N TYR A 242 12.82 1.40 7.46
CA TYR A 242 12.65 1.40 6.01
C TYR A 242 13.31 2.63 5.37
N GLN A 243 14.01 2.45 4.25
CA GLN A 243 14.77 3.50 3.56
C GLN A 243 13.93 4.31 2.57
N THR A 244 12.70 4.70 2.95
CA THR A 244 11.78 5.47 2.08
C THR A 244 12.34 6.85 1.71
N SER A 245 13.31 7.37 2.46
CA SER A 245 14.03 8.61 2.15
C SER A 245 14.81 8.59 0.83
N LEU A 246 15.12 7.40 0.29
CA LEU A 246 15.70 7.24 -1.05
C LEU A 246 14.77 7.81 -2.14
N VAL A 247 13.46 7.62 -2.00
CA VAL A 247 12.45 8.21 -2.90
C VAL A 247 12.47 9.74 -2.80
N THR A 248 12.57 10.29 -1.59
CA THR A 248 12.69 11.75 -1.39
C THR A 248 13.93 12.33 -2.05
N LYS A 249 15.08 11.65 -1.93
CA LYS A 249 16.31 12.06 -2.64
C LYS A 249 16.10 12.03 -4.16
N PHE A 250 15.59 10.91 -4.68
CA PHE A 250 15.39 10.68 -6.12
C PHE A 250 14.44 11.70 -6.75
N LEU A 251 13.28 11.96 -6.14
CA LEU A 251 12.29 12.91 -6.67
C LEU A 251 12.70 14.39 -6.58
N ASN A 252 13.76 14.70 -5.82
CA ASN A 252 14.33 16.04 -5.81
C ASN A 252 15.38 16.28 -6.91
N ILE A 253 15.76 15.25 -7.68
CA ILE A 253 16.69 15.37 -8.82
C ILE A 253 15.97 16.06 -10.00
N ASN A 254 16.63 17.04 -10.63
CA ASN A 254 16.01 17.88 -11.66
C ASN A 254 15.63 17.10 -12.93
N GLU A 255 16.46 16.14 -13.33
CA GLU A 255 16.21 15.21 -14.44
C GLU A 255 14.95 14.37 -14.18
N VAL A 256 14.74 13.93 -12.93
CA VAL A 256 13.56 13.17 -12.50
C VAL A 256 12.31 14.06 -12.52
N LYS A 257 12.39 15.30 -12.02
CA LYS A 257 11.27 16.26 -12.10
C LYS A 257 10.87 16.54 -13.55
N LYS A 258 11.85 16.78 -14.43
CA LYS A 258 11.65 16.94 -15.88
C LYS A 258 10.96 15.73 -16.50
N ALA A 259 11.43 14.51 -16.21
CA ALA A 259 10.85 13.27 -16.70
C ALA A 259 9.38 13.07 -16.27
N LEU A 260 9.00 13.59 -15.09
CA LEU A 260 7.64 13.55 -14.54
C LEU A 260 6.77 14.77 -14.89
N GLY A 261 7.26 15.72 -15.68
CA GLY A 261 6.52 16.95 -16.04
C GLY A 261 6.33 17.94 -14.88
N VAL A 262 7.19 17.89 -13.86
CA VAL A 262 7.15 18.73 -12.67
C VAL A 262 8.18 19.86 -12.76
N SER A 263 7.85 21.05 -12.24
CA SER A 263 8.78 22.19 -12.20
C SER A 263 10.02 21.87 -11.36
N GLU A 264 11.22 22.14 -11.90
CA GLU A 264 12.50 21.93 -11.20
C GLU A 264 12.57 22.66 -9.85
N SER A 265 11.92 23.83 -9.75
CA SER A 265 11.84 24.67 -8.55
C SER A 265 10.98 24.08 -7.42
N MET A 266 10.15 23.06 -7.67
CA MET A 266 9.39 22.39 -6.62
C MET A 266 10.31 21.52 -5.76
N VAL A 267 10.15 21.61 -4.44
CA VAL A 267 10.79 20.71 -3.48
C VAL A 267 9.81 19.58 -3.17
N PHE A 268 10.26 18.33 -3.32
CA PHE A 268 9.47 17.18 -2.93
C PHE A 268 9.72 16.83 -1.46
N GLU A 269 8.65 16.74 -0.68
CA GLU A 269 8.64 16.21 0.69
C GLU A 269 7.85 14.90 0.70
N SER A 270 8.34 13.87 1.41
CA SER A 270 7.65 12.57 1.49
C SER A 270 6.36 12.63 2.29
N CYS A 271 6.31 13.45 3.36
CA CYS A 271 5.12 13.66 4.18
C CYS A 271 5.01 15.12 4.66
N SER A 272 3.89 15.78 4.36
CA SER A 272 3.67 17.19 4.74
C SER A 272 3.30 17.34 6.21
N GLY A 273 4.12 18.08 6.96
CA GLY A 273 3.83 18.46 8.34
C GLY A 273 2.56 19.34 8.47
N VAL A 274 2.27 20.16 7.46
CA VAL A 274 1.09 21.04 7.42
C VAL A 274 -0.20 20.23 7.29
N VAL A 275 -0.24 19.25 6.37
CA VAL A 275 -1.40 18.36 6.22
C VAL A 275 -1.59 17.52 7.49
N ARG A 276 -0.50 17.01 8.07
CA ARG A 276 -0.56 16.25 9.34
C ARG A 276 -1.13 17.07 10.49
N ALA A 277 -0.80 18.37 10.58
CA ALA A 277 -1.38 19.26 11.57
C ALA A 277 -2.87 19.55 11.30
N ALA A 278 -3.25 19.83 10.06
CA ALA A 278 -4.64 20.07 9.66
C ALA A 278 -5.55 18.85 9.89
N MET A 279 -5.02 17.64 9.74
CA MET A 279 -5.74 16.37 9.97
C MET A 279 -5.59 15.81 11.40
N HIS A 280 -5.01 16.57 12.33
CA HIS A 280 -4.67 16.05 13.67
C HIS A 280 -5.90 15.59 14.46
N GLU A 281 -7.04 16.28 14.37
CA GLU A 281 -8.29 15.83 14.99
C GLU A 281 -8.96 14.65 14.26
N ASP A 282 -8.70 14.45 12.98
CA ASP A 282 -9.31 13.33 12.24
C ASP A 282 -8.67 11.98 12.62
N MET A 283 -7.42 12.00 13.08
CA MET A 283 -6.63 10.81 13.44
C MET A 283 -7.39 9.81 14.31
N MET A 284 -8.06 10.25 15.38
CA MET A 284 -8.72 9.35 16.32
C MET A 284 -10.22 9.10 16.06
N LYS A 285 -10.80 9.67 15.00
CA LYS A 285 -12.21 9.42 14.60
C LYS A 285 -12.35 8.07 13.89
N SER A 286 -13.42 7.32 14.17
CA SER A 286 -13.67 6.04 13.48
C SER A 286 -14.34 6.25 12.12
N VAL A 287 -13.91 5.48 11.12
CA VAL A 287 -14.56 5.35 9.80
C VAL A 287 -15.21 3.98 9.61
N LYS A 288 -15.28 3.14 10.67
CA LYS A 288 -15.82 1.77 10.61
C LYS A 288 -17.17 1.67 9.90
N TYR A 289 -18.07 2.62 10.16
CA TYR A 289 -19.41 2.68 9.53
C TYR A 289 -19.37 2.86 8.00
N MET A 290 -18.31 3.44 7.45
CA MET A 290 -18.11 3.56 6.01
C MET A 290 -17.73 2.20 5.40
N VAL A 291 -16.94 1.39 6.12
CA VAL A 291 -16.62 0.01 5.71
C VAL A 291 -17.85 -0.89 5.81
N GLU A 292 -18.65 -0.76 6.88
CA GLU A 292 -19.93 -1.46 7.04
C GLU A 292 -20.88 -1.17 5.86
N ALA A 293 -20.99 0.10 5.44
CA ALA A 293 -21.78 0.48 4.28
C ALA A 293 -21.21 -0.02 2.95
N LEU A 294 -19.89 -0.07 2.81
CA LEU A 294 -19.22 -0.64 1.63
C LEU A 294 -19.48 -2.15 1.51
N LEU A 295 -19.39 -2.90 2.61
CA LEU A 295 -19.68 -4.34 2.64
C LEU A 295 -21.10 -4.70 2.19
N GLY A 296 -22.07 -3.79 2.32
CA GLY A 296 -23.42 -3.96 1.80
C GLY A 296 -23.58 -3.78 0.28
N ASN A 297 -22.56 -3.27 -0.42
CA ASN A 297 -22.68 -2.79 -1.80
C ASN A 297 -21.51 -3.17 -2.73
N THR A 298 -20.34 -3.48 -2.19
CA THR A 298 -19.10 -3.70 -2.96
C THR A 298 -18.13 -4.60 -2.20
N ARG A 299 -17.11 -5.12 -2.88
CA ARG A 299 -16.12 -6.02 -2.27
C ARG A 299 -15.11 -5.23 -1.42
N VAL A 300 -14.76 -5.75 -0.25
CA VAL A 300 -13.77 -5.16 0.66
C VAL A 300 -12.66 -6.17 0.92
N LEU A 301 -11.43 -5.81 0.60
CA LEU A 301 -10.21 -6.52 0.99
C LEU A 301 -9.55 -5.78 2.16
N LEU A 302 -9.39 -6.47 3.29
CA LEU A 302 -8.53 -6.03 4.39
C LEU A 302 -7.28 -6.91 4.38
N TYR A 303 -6.10 -6.37 4.13
CA TYR A 303 -4.87 -7.16 4.13
C TYR A 303 -3.85 -6.63 5.13
N GLN A 304 -3.09 -7.53 5.75
CA GLN A 304 -2.12 -7.19 6.79
C GLN A 304 -0.80 -7.93 6.59
N GLY A 305 0.30 -7.23 6.82
CA GLY A 305 1.59 -7.86 7.09
C GLY A 305 1.60 -8.51 8.46
N LEU A 306 2.05 -9.77 8.55
CA LEU A 306 2.16 -10.48 9.83
C LEU A 306 3.08 -9.75 10.84
N TYR A 307 4.04 -8.96 10.37
CA TYR A 307 5.04 -8.32 11.23
C TYR A 307 4.70 -6.88 11.64
N ASP A 308 3.62 -6.26 11.11
CA ASP A 308 3.18 -4.96 11.61
C ASP A 308 2.50 -5.08 12.98
N VAL A 309 3.22 -4.73 14.03
CA VAL A 309 2.63 -4.67 15.38
C VAL A 309 1.70 -3.48 15.55
N LYS A 310 1.92 -2.39 14.80
CA LYS A 310 1.23 -1.12 15.01
C LYS A 310 -0.23 -1.15 14.58
N ILE A 311 -0.52 -1.59 13.36
CA ILE A 311 -1.89 -1.63 12.80
C ILE A 311 -2.14 -2.85 11.88
N GLY A 312 -1.31 -3.89 11.98
CA GLY A 312 -1.45 -5.17 11.30
C GLY A 312 -2.49 -6.09 11.93
N VAL A 313 -2.16 -7.39 12.02
CA VAL A 313 -3.13 -8.48 12.23
C VAL A 313 -4.01 -8.32 13.47
N VAL A 314 -3.42 -8.21 14.67
CA VAL A 314 -4.19 -8.18 15.93
C VAL A 314 -5.09 -6.93 16.04
N PRO A 315 -4.60 -5.70 15.76
CA PRO A 315 -5.47 -4.53 15.66
C PRO A 315 -6.61 -4.72 14.65
N ASN A 316 -6.33 -5.30 13.48
CA ASN A 316 -7.34 -5.49 12.43
C ASN A 316 -8.46 -6.45 12.85
N GLU A 317 -8.10 -7.66 13.31
CA GLU A 317 -9.06 -8.65 13.81
C GLU A 317 -9.93 -8.10 14.95
N ALA A 318 -9.34 -7.25 15.80
CA ALA A 318 -10.04 -6.67 16.93
C ALA A 318 -11.17 -5.70 16.54
N TRP A 319 -11.03 -4.91 15.48
CA TRP A 319 -12.12 -4.01 15.04
C TRP A 319 -13.09 -4.70 14.08
N VAL A 320 -12.62 -5.61 13.22
CA VAL A 320 -13.45 -6.37 12.27
C VAL A 320 -14.59 -7.09 12.99
N LYS A 321 -14.31 -7.79 14.10
CA LYS A 321 -15.33 -8.49 14.91
C LYS A 321 -16.39 -7.57 15.56
N THR A 322 -16.22 -6.25 15.49
CA THR A 322 -17.18 -5.26 16.02
C THR A 322 -18.03 -4.60 14.93
N MET A 323 -17.82 -4.94 13.65
CA MET A 323 -18.59 -4.39 12.54
C MET A 323 -20.04 -4.85 12.57
N LYS A 324 -20.96 -3.92 12.32
CA LYS A 324 -22.39 -4.15 12.10
C LYS A 324 -22.66 -4.44 10.63
N TRP A 325 -22.38 -5.67 10.22
CA TRP A 325 -22.65 -6.17 8.87
C TRP A 325 -23.26 -7.56 8.95
N ASN A 326 -24.23 -7.87 8.07
CA ASN A 326 -25.05 -9.09 8.17
C ASN A 326 -24.22 -10.38 8.14
N GLY A 327 -23.20 -10.46 7.28
CA GLY A 327 -22.33 -11.64 7.16
C GLY A 327 -21.19 -11.73 8.18
N ILE A 328 -21.17 -10.88 9.23
CA ILE A 328 -20.04 -10.86 10.18
C ILE A 328 -19.92 -12.16 10.98
N ARG A 329 -21.04 -12.82 11.29
CA ARG A 329 -21.04 -14.06 12.05
C ARG A 329 -20.41 -15.19 11.24
N GLU A 330 -20.83 -15.32 10.00
CA GLU A 330 -20.37 -16.33 9.06
C GLU A 330 -18.91 -16.09 8.67
N PHE A 331 -18.50 -14.83 8.47
CA PHE A 331 -17.10 -14.45 8.30
C PHE A 331 -16.23 -14.90 9.48
N LEU A 332 -16.66 -14.63 10.72
CA LEU A 332 -15.90 -15.02 11.92
C LEU A 332 -15.85 -16.54 12.14
N MET A 333 -16.78 -17.29 11.56
CA MET A 333 -16.83 -18.76 11.59
C MET A 333 -16.16 -19.41 10.36
N ALA A 334 -15.80 -18.64 9.33
CA ALA A 334 -15.16 -19.15 8.12
C ALA A 334 -13.69 -19.51 8.39
N ASP A 335 -13.30 -20.72 7.97
CA ASP A 335 -11.92 -21.20 8.08
C ASP A 335 -10.94 -20.35 7.26
N ARG A 336 -9.69 -20.29 7.75
CA ARG A 336 -8.58 -19.67 7.04
C ARG A 336 -7.99 -20.63 6.00
N MET A 337 -8.22 -20.34 4.73
CA MET A 337 -7.59 -21.04 3.61
C MET A 337 -6.10 -20.70 3.53
N ILE A 338 -5.25 -21.69 3.29
CA ILE A 338 -3.80 -21.49 3.13
C ILE A 338 -3.52 -20.91 1.74
N CYS A 339 -2.98 -19.70 1.68
CA CYS A 339 -2.49 -19.10 0.44
C CYS A 339 -1.10 -19.64 0.10
N ARG A 340 -0.90 -20.04 -1.16
CA ARG A 340 0.42 -20.42 -1.69
C ARG A 340 0.77 -19.64 -2.93
N VAL A 341 2.02 -19.21 -3.01
CA VAL A 341 2.62 -18.56 -4.19
C VAL A 341 3.89 -19.33 -4.50
N ASN A 342 4.06 -19.73 -5.77
CA ASN A 342 5.17 -20.58 -6.23
C ASN A 342 5.37 -21.87 -5.42
N GLY A 343 4.30 -22.40 -4.82
CA GLY A 343 4.29 -23.61 -3.98
C GLY A 343 4.57 -23.38 -2.49
N GLU A 344 5.17 -22.25 -2.12
CA GLU A 344 5.45 -21.87 -0.73
C GLU A 344 4.21 -21.27 -0.04
N VAL A 345 4.13 -21.35 1.29
CA VAL A 345 3.04 -20.72 2.04
C VAL A 345 3.28 -19.22 2.09
N ALA A 346 2.40 -18.45 1.45
CA ALA A 346 2.48 -17.00 1.35
C ALA A 346 1.64 -16.28 2.41
N GLY A 347 0.61 -16.94 2.96
CA GLY A 347 -0.36 -16.30 3.83
C GLY A 347 -1.60 -17.14 4.11
N TYR A 348 -2.61 -16.47 4.65
CA TYR A 348 -3.92 -17.05 4.96
C TYR A 348 -5.03 -16.13 4.45
N VAL A 349 -6.08 -16.70 3.86
CA VAL A 349 -7.26 -15.99 3.35
C VAL A 349 -8.49 -16.44 4.13
N GLN A 350 -9.19 -15.49 4.74
CA GLN A 350 -10.51 -15.67 5.34
C GLN A 350 -11.51 -14.88 4.52
N LYS A 351 -12.62 -15.47 4.08
CA LYS A 351 -13.61 -14.75 3.27
C LYS A 351 -15.04 -15.17 3.58
N TRP A 352 -15.96 -14.22 3.46
CA TRP A 352 -17.39 -14.46 3.40
C TRP A 352 -18.05 -13.33 2.60
N GLU A 353 -18.88 -13.68 1.62
CA GLU A 353 -19.52 -12.73 0.70
C GLU A 353 -18.56 -11.61 0.22
N ASN A 354 -18.83 -10.36 0.62
CA ASN A 354 -18.08 -9.18 0.21
C ASN A 354 -16.82 -8.91 1.04
N LEU A 355 -16.62 -9.56 2.19
CA LEU A 355 -15.43 -9.37 3.02
C LEU A 355 -14.38 -10.43 2.72
N THR A 356 -13.18 -10.00 2.34
CA THR A 356 -11.97 -10.82 2.30
C THR A 356 -10.95 -10.24 3.27
N ASN A 357 -10.39 -11.07 4.15
CA ASN A 357 -9.23 -10.74 4.96
C ASN A 357 -8.04 -11.61 4.57
N VAL A 358 -6.86 -11.00 4.48
CA VAL A 358 -5.61 -11.70 4.13
C VAL A 358 -4.51 -11.34 5.11
N VAL A 359 -3.86 -12.35 5.67
CA VAL A 359 -2.60 -12.19 6.41
C VAL A 359 -1.47 -12.70 5.55
N VAL A 360 -0.48 -11.86 5.24
CA VAL A 360 0.67 -12.21 4.41
C VAL A 360 1.90 -12.45 5.28
N LEU A 361 2.54 -13.60 5.09
CA LEU A 361 3.73 -13.99 5.85
C LEU A 361 4.95 -13.21 5.38
N GLY A 362 5.87 -12.92 6.32
CA GLY A 362 7.16 -12.32 5.99
C GLY A 362 7.13 -10.82 5.65
N GLY A 363 5.99 -10.14 5.81
CA GLY A 363 5.84 -8.71 5.52
C GLY A 363 5.42 -7.91 6.75
N GLY A 364 5.91 -6.68 6.84
CA GLY A 364 5.44 -5.67 7.78
C GLY A 364 4.44 -4.70 7.17
N HIS A 365 4.38 -3.50 7.73
CA HIS A 365 3.41 -2.45 7.42
C HIS A 365 3.45 -2.00 5.95
N ILE A 366 4.64 -1.94 5.37
CA ILE A 366 4.86 -1.56 3.97
C ILE A 366 4.87 -2.84 3.13
N LEU A 367 3.73 -3.54 3.15
CA LEU A 367 3.65 -4.94 2.73
C LEU A 367 4.18 -5.21 1.31
N PRO A 368 3.86 -4.39 0.28
CA PRO A 368 4.36 -4.64 -1.07
C PRO A 368 5.88 -4.49 -1.19
N ALA A 369 6.52 -3.65 -0.36
CA ALA A 369 7.97 -3.49 -0.34
C ALA A 369 8.66 -4.79 0.15
N ASP A 370 8.14 -5.37 1.23
CA ASP A 370 8.68 -6.59 1.86
C ASP A 370 8.35 -7.87 1.10
N GLN A 371 7.12 -7.97 0.57
CA GLN A 371 6.56 -9.19 -0.02
C GLN A 371 5.95 -8.90 -1.40
N PRO A 372 6.74 -8.46 -2.41
CA PRO A 372 6.23 -8.02 -3.70
C PRO A 372 5.40 -9.06 -4.43
N LEU A 373 5.92 -10.28 -4.58
CA LEU A 373 5.24 -11.36 -5.32
C LEU A 373 3.95 -11.82 -4.64
N ASN A 374 3.96 -11.92 -3.30
CA ASN A 374 2.78 -12.32 -2.53
C ASN A 374 1.71 -11.22 -2.54
N SER A 375 2.12 -9.95 -2.46
CA SER A 375 1.22 -8.81 -2.56
C SER A 375 0.58 -8.69 -3.95
N GLN A 376 1.38 -8.92 -5.01
CA GLN A 376 0.88 -8.97 -6.38
C GLN A 376 -0.14 -10.10 -6.56
N ALA A 377 0.22 -11.34 -6.20
CA ALA A 377 -0.66 -12.51 -6.34
C ALA A 377 -1.97 -12.34 -5.55
N MET A 378 -1.92 -11.71 -4.36
CA MET A 378 -3.09 -11.34 -3.58
C MET A 378 -3.98 -10.32 -4.30
N ILE A 379 -3.43 -9.18 -4.74
CA ILE A 379 -4.26 -8.12 -5.32
C ILE A 379 -4.78 -8.50 -6.71
N GLU A 380 -3.98 -9.17 -7.55
CA GLU A 380 -4.44 -9.69 -8.84
C GLU A 380 -5.49 -10.79 -8.65
N GLY A 381 -5.25 -11.74 -7.74
CA GLY A 381 -6.21 -12.78 -7.39
C GLY A 381 -7.55 -12.19 -6.95
N TRP A 382 -7.53 -11.21 -6.05
CA TRP A 382 -8.73 -10.54 -5.57
C TRP A 382 -9.44 -9.70 -6.64
N VAL A 383 -8.71 -8.86 -7.38
CA VAL A 383 -9.28 -7.99 -8.44
C VAL A 383 -9.86 -8.79 -9.61
N LEU A 384 -9.22 -9.90 -9.99
CA LEU A 384 -9.62 -10.76 -11.10
C LEU A 384 -10.51 -11.94 -10.68
N GLU A 385 -10.87 -12.03 -9.40
CA GLU A 385 -11.74 -13.08 -8.83
C GLU A 385 -11.25 -14.50 -9.14
N SER A 386 -9.93 -14.73 -9.00
CA SER A 386 -9.27 -15.99 -9.36
C SER A 386 -8.69 -16.73 -8.15
N GLY A 387 -8.50 -18.04 -8.31
CA GLY A 387 -7.99 -18.92 -7.25
C GLY A 387 -8.82 -18.85 -5.97
N LEU A 388 -8.15 -18.66 -4.83
CA LEU A 388 -8.80 -18.54 -3.51
C LEU A 388 -9.76 -17.35 -3.39
N PHE A 389 -9.70 -16.37 -4.30
CA PHE A 389 -10.48 -15.14 -4.24
C PHE A 389 -11.72 -15.12 -5.16
N GLY A 390 -11.91 -16.16 -5.97
CA GLY A 390 -13.12 -16.33 -6.79
C GLY A 390 -14.33 -16.82 -5.99
N GLY A 391 -15.39 -17.19 -6.71
CA GLY A 391 -16.56 -17.89 -6.15
C GLY A 391 -16.20 -19.21 -5.47
N GLU A 392 -17.17 -19.84 -4.80
CA GLU A 392 -16.95 -21.04 -3.96
C GLU A 392 -16.06 -22.10 -4.64
N VAL A 393 -14.96 -22.44 -3.97
CA VAL A 393 -14.26 -23.71 -4.22
C VAL A 393 -15.17 -24.79 -3.65
N LYS A 394 -16.07 -25.31 -4.49
CA LYS A 394 -16.81 -26.53 -4.20
C LYS A 394 -15.80 -27.67 -4.17
N ASP A 395 -15.55 -28.17 -2.96
CA ASP A 395 -14.93 -29.43 -2.58
C ASP A 395 -13.99 -30.09 -3.62
N ALA A 396 -12.69 -30.04 -3.32
CA ALA A 396 -11.64 -30.83 -3.97
C ALA A 396 -10.97 -31.76 -2.95
#